data_AF-A0A814WWG5-F1
#
_entry.id   AF-A0A814WWG5-F1
#
_cell.length_a   1.000
_cell.length_b   1.000
_cell.length_c   1.000
_cell.angle_alpha   90.00
_cell.angle_beta   90.00
_cell.angle_gamma   90.00
#
_symmetry.space_group_name_H-M   'P 1'
#
loop_
_entity.id
_entity.type
_entity.pdbx_description
1 polymer ?
#
loop_
_entity_poly.entity_id
_entity_poly.type
_entity_poly.pdbx_seq_one_letter_code
_entity_poly.pdbx_strand_id
1 'polypeptide(L)'
;SVLTVSQTYWCVALTQILTSDESIRHKNLEDFERKSYTDLNKLAALVRQELPQLVRDVCRALITIDVHARDIVSEMVQIENASITSFEWLKQLRYYFEQDLTVIRMANSQYIYGYEYLGASDRLVITPLTDRCYLCLMGALQLDLKYFNINTIKFIKTCPCT
;
A
#
# COMPACT_ATOMS: atom_id res chain seq x y z
N SER A 1 10.13 8.59 0.25
CA SER A 1 9.73 8.70 -1.17
C SER A 1 8.26 9.14 -1.23
N VAL A 2 7.82 9.85 -2.28
CA VAL A 2 6.40 10.27 -2.43
C VAL A 2 5.43 9.09 -2.32
N LEU A 3 5.86 7.93 -2.85
CA LEU A 3 5.08 6.69 -2.84
C LEU A 3 4.90 6.13 -1.42
N THR A 4 5.95 6.16 -0.59
CA THR A 4 5.85 5.76 0.82
C THR A 4 4.90 6.66 1.60
N VAL A 5 4.94 7.98 1.33
CA VAL A 5 4.05 8.95 1.99
C VAL A 5 2.60 8.71 1.58
N SER A 6 2.33 8.49 0.28
CA SER A 6 0.98 8.13 -0.20
C SER A 6 0.44 6.87 0.49
N GLN A 7 1.24 5.80 0.53
CA GLN A 7 0.86 4.55 1.19
C GLN A 7 0.61 4.72 2.69
N THR A 8 1.41 5.55 3.36
CA THR A 8 1.23 5.86 4.79
C THR A 8 -0.08 6.63 5.02
N TYR A 9 -0.36 7.64 4.20
CA TYR A 9 -1.59 8.41 4.31
C TYR A 9 -2.84 7.52 4.07
N TRP A 10 -2.79 6.66 3.06
CA TRP A 10 -3.83 5.66 2.81
C TRP A 10 -4.03 4.72 4.01
N CYS A 11 -2.94 4.20 4.58
CA CYS A 11 -3.00 3.33 5.76
C CYS A 11 -3.64 4.01 6.97
N VAL A 12 -3.26 5.27 7.25
CA VAL A 12 -3.80 6.04 8.37
C VAL A 12 -5.29 6.32 8.15
N ALA A 13 -5.68 6.75 6.95
CA ALA A 13 -7.08 7.02 6.63
C ALA A 13 -7.97 5.78 6.79
N LEU A 14 -7.54 4.63 6.25
CA LEU A 14 -8.30 3.38 6.42
C LEU A 14 -8.29 2.88 7.87
N THR A 15 -7.18 3.01 8.59
CA THR A 15 -7.13 2.64 10.02
C THR A 15 -8.16 3.43 10.82
N GLN A 16 -8.31 4.74 10.55
CA GLN A 16 -9.32 5.58 11.20
C GLN A 16 -10.75 5.13 10.86
N ILE A 17 -11.02 4.85 9.58
CA ILE A 17 -12.33 4.36 9.14
C ILE A 17 -12.66 3.01 9.79
N LEU A 18 -11.73 2.05 9.77
CA LEU A 18 -11.91 0.70 10.33
C LEU A 18 -12.01 0.67 11.86
N THR A 19 -11.51 1.70 12.55
CA THR A 19 -11.64 1.87 14.01
C THR A 19 -12.94 2.59 14.39
N SER A 20 -13.62 3.21 13.43
CA SER A 20 -14.88 3.92 13.67
C SER A 20 -16.03 2.95 13.99
N ASP A 21 -17.10 3.52 14.56
CA ASP A 21 -18.33 2.81 14.90
C ASP A 21 -18.88 2.01 13.71
N GLU A 22 -19.35 0.79 14.00
CA GLU A 22 -19.81 -0.18 13.02
C GLU A 22 -20.92 0.36 12.11
N SER A 23 -21.83 1.18 12.66
CA SER A 23 -22.95 1.78 11.94
C SER A 23 -22.55 2.80 10.87
N ILE A 24 -21.38 3.43 11.00
CA ILE A 24 -20.88 4.48 10.09
C ILE A 24 -19.75 3.94 9.21
N ARG A 25 -19.07 2.88 9.65
CA ARG A 25 -17.89 2.31 8.99
C ARG A 25 -18.14 1.93 7.54
N HIS A 26 -19.21 1.20 7.26
CA HIS A 26 -19.52 0.76 5.91
C HIS A 26 -19.72 1.94 4.95
N LYS A 27 -20.51 2.93 5.37
CA LYS A 27 -20.72 4.18 4.62
C LYS A 27 -19.42 4.94 4.39
N ASN A 28 -18.57 5.07 5.41
CA ASN A 28 -17.28 5.74 5.30
C ASN A 28 -16.33 5.00 4.34
N LEU A 29 -16.38 3.67 4.29
CA LEU A 29 -15.63 2.87 3.32
C LEU A 29 -16.12 3.11 1.88
N GLU A 30 -17.44 3.12 1.65
CA GLU A 30 -18.02 3.46 0.33
C GLU A 30 -17.64 4.88 -0.14
N ASP A 31 -17.70 5.85 0.78
CA ASP A 31 -17.31 7.23 0.48
C ASP A 31 -15.81 7.34 0.16
N PHE A 32 -14.97 6.58 0.88
CA PHE A 32 -13.53 6.49 0.62
C PHE A 32 -13.22 5.80 -0.72
N GLU A 33 -13.96 4.75 -1.06
CA GLU A 33 -13.87 4.06 -2.34
C GLU A 33 -14.18 5.02 -3.49
N ARG A 34 -15.31 5.73 -3.41
CA ARG A 34 -15.73 6.71 -4.43
C ARG A 34 -14.69 7.82 -4.62
N LYS A 35 -14.11 8.29 -3.52
CA LYS A 35 -13.01 9.26 -3.56
C LYS A 35 -11.79 8.68 -4.28
N SER A 36 -11.41 7.44 -3.97
CA SER A 36 -10.27 6.75 -4.58
C SER A 36 -10.43 6.61 -6.10
N TYR A 37 -11.62 6.25 -6.58
CA TYR A 37 -11.93 6.25 -8.03
C TYR A 37 -11.78 7.63 -8.67
N THR A 38 -12.27 8.66 -7.99
CA THR A 38 -12.20 10.04 -8.48
C THR A 38 -10.76 10.53 -8.59
N ASP A 39 -9.95 10.27 -7.56
CA ASP A 39 -8.55 10.69 -7.51
C ASP A 39 -7.69 9.91 -8.52
N LEU A 40 -7.95 8.61 -8.71
CA LEU A 40 -7.31 7.80 -9.75
C LEU A 40 -7.62 8.34 -11.15
N ASN A 41 -8.87 8.74 -11.42
CA ASN A 41 -9.25 9.33 -12.71
C ASN A 41 -8.56 10.67 -12.97
N LYS A 42 -8.43 11.52 -11.95
CA LYS A 42 -7.66 12.78 -12.04
C LYS A 42 -6.19 12.49 -12.34
N LEU A 43 -5.61 11.49 -11.68
CA LEU A 43 -4.21 11.13 -11.85
C LEU A 43 -3.95 10.52 -13.24
N ALA A 44 -4.87 9.70 -13.74
CA ALA A 44 -4.84 9.21 -15.12
C ALA A 44 -4.99 10.35 -16.15
N ALA A 45 -5.79 11.37 -15.87
CA ALA A 45 -5.89 12.56 -16.73
C ALA A 45 -4.58 13.37 -16.73
N LEU A 46 -3.94 13.53 -15.56
CA LEU A 46 -2.66 14.22 -15.41
C LEU A 46 -1.55 13.55 -16.24
N VAL A 47 -1.46 12.22 -16.22
CA VAL A 47 -0.44 11.48 -16.98
C VAL A 47 -0.59 11.63 -18.50
N ARG A 48 -1.78 11.96 -19.00
CA ARG A 48 -2.00 12.21 -20.44
C ARG A 48 -1.46 13.57 -20.91
N GLN A 49 -1.16 14.48 -19.98
CA GLN A 49 -0.60 15.79 -20.30
C GLN A 49 0.91 15.72 -20.58
N GLU A 50 1.48 16.82 -21.06
CA GLU A 50 2.92 16.99 -21.18
C GLU A 50 3.53 17.18 -19.80
N LEU A 51 4.21 16.14 -19.32
CA LEU A 51 4.93 16.12 -18.06
C LEU A 51 6.40 15.74 -18.30
N PRO A 52 7.33 16.27 -17.47
CA PRO A 52 8.71 15.82 -17.47
C PRO A 52 8.80 14.30 -17.25
N GLN A 53 9.77 13.65 -17.90
CA GLN A 53 9.94 12.19 -17.87
C GLN A 53 9.93 11.62 -16.45
N LEU A 54 10.71 12.23 -15.53
CA LEU A 54 10.77 11.82 -14.13
C LEU A 54 9.40 11.86 -13.43
N VAL A 55 8.62 12.91 -13.68
CA VAL A 55 7.29 13.06 -13.06
C VAL A 55 6.32 12.03 -13.64
N ARG A 56 6.40 11.77 -14.95
CA ARG A 56 5.60 10.74 -15.62
C ARG A 56 5.86 9.35 -15.04
N ASP A 57 7.12 9.00 -14.77
CA ASP A 57 7.50 7.71 -14.20
C ASP A 57 7.05 7.59 -12.72
N VAL A 58 7.16 8.66 -11.94
CA VAL A 58 6.59 8.70 -10.57
C VAL A 58 5.07 8.54 -10.60
N CYS A 59 4.36 9.21 -11.52
CA CYS A 59 2.93 9.08 -11.65
C CYS A 59 2.52 7.67 -12.08
N ARG A 60 3.25 7.01 -13.01
CA ARG A 60 3.00 5.61 -13.37
C ARG A 60 3.12 4.69 -12.17
N ALA A 61 4.19 4.84 -11.40
CA ALA A 61 4.38 4.07 -10.17
C ALA A 61 3.26 4.33 -9.15
N LEU A 62 2.75 5.56 -9.06
CA LEU A 62 1.65 5.94 -8.18
C LEU A 62 0.31 5.33 -8.65
N ILE A 63 -0.01 5.36 -9.95
CA ILE A 63 -1.20 4.69 -10.52
C ILE A 63 -1.22 3.21 -10.14
N THR A 64 -0.11 2.50 -10.31
CA THR A 64 -0.04 1.07 -10.00
C THR A 64 -0.33 0.80 -8.52
N ILE A 65 0.14 1.65 -7.61
CA ILE A 65 -0.14 1.53 -6.18
C ILE A 65 -1.60 1.87 -5.88
N ASP A 66 -2.13 2.95 -6.44
CA ASP A 66 -3.47 3.45 -6.15
C ASP A 66 -4.57 2.53 -6.71
N VAL A 67 -4.33 1.89 -7.87
CA VAL A 67 -5.24 0.85 -8.41
C VAL A 67 -5.33 -0.33 -7.44
N HIS A 68 -4.19 -0.83 -6.98
CA HIS A 68 -4.14 -1.92 -6.02
C HIS A 68 -4.81 -1.54 -4.68
N ALA A 69 -4.52 -0.35 -4.18
CA ALA A 69 -5.13 0.19 -2.95
C ALA A 69 -6.65 0.29 -3.07
N ARG A 70 -7.17 0.75 -4.22
CA ARG A 70 -8.59 0.79 -4.52
C ARG A 70 -9.20 -0.61 -4.53
N ASP A 71 -8.55 -1.57 -5.20
CA ASP A 71 -9.08 -2.94 -5.30
C ASP A 71 -9.23 -3.60 -3.92
N ILE A 72 -8.30 -3.33 -2.99
CA ILE A 72 -8.40 -3.76 -1.58
C ILE A 72 -9.61 -3.09 -0.90
N VAL A 73 -9.83 -1.80 -1.11
CA VAL A 73 -10.97 -1.08 -0.53
C VAL A 73 -12.29 -1.65 -1.07
N SER A 74 -12.38 -1.90 -2.37
CA SER A 74 -13.55 -2.53 -2.99
C SER A 74 -13.83 -3.92 -2.41
N GLU A 75 -12.79 -4.73 -2.17
CA GLU A 75 -12.92 -6.03 -1.47
C GLU A 75 -13.47 -5.83 -0.04
N MET A 76 -13.00 -4.82 0.69
CA MET A 76 -13.48 -4.51 2.05
C MET A 76 -14.91 -3.97 2.09
N VAL A 77 -15.33 -3.18 1.09
CA VAL A 77 -16.72 -2.70 0.98
C VAL A 77 -17.67 -3.87 0.75
N GLN A 78 -17.29 -4.85 -0.07
CA GLN A 78 -18.09 -6.06 -0.28
C GLN A 78 -18.25 -6.91 0.99
N ILE A 79 -17.33 -6.76 1.95
CA ILE A 79 -17.37 -7.46 3.23
C ILE A 79 -18.02 -6.54 4.26
N GLU A 80 -19.33 -6.70 4.47
CA GLU A 80 -20.14 -5.84 5.36
C GLU A 80 -19.53 -5.65 6.77
N ASN A 81 -18.79 -6.64 7.29
CA ASN A 81 -18.17 -6.63 8.62
C ASN A 81 -16.65 -6.38 8.60
N ALA A 82 -16.14 -5.57 7.67
CA ALA A 82 -14.73 -5.16 7.69
C ALA A 82 -14.39 -4.43 9.00
N SER A 83 -13.30 -4.81 9.66
CA SER A 83 -12.83 -4.25 10.93
C SER A 83 -11.30 -4.17 10.93
N ILE A 84 -10.73 -3.46 11.90
CA ILE A 84 -9.27 -3.39 12.05
C ILE A 84 -8.64 -4.77 12.31
N THR A 85 -9.41 -5.71 12.86
CA THR A 85 -8.99 -7.09 13.14
C THR A 85 -9.29 -8.06 12.00
N SER A 86 -9.94 -7.61 10.93
CA SER A 86 -10.29 -8.47 9.80
C SER A 86 -9.03 -8.94 9.08
N PHE A 87 -9.00 -10.21 8.71
CA PHE A 87 -7.88 -10.81 8.00
C PHE A 87 -7.54 -10.06 6.70
N GLU A 88 -8.55 -9.55 6.00
CA GLU A 88 -8.39 -8.76 4.78
C GLU A 88 -7.57 -7.48 4.96
N TRP A 89 -7.62 -6.87 6.14
CA TRP A 89 -6.78 -5.73 6.51
C TRP A 89 -5.42 -6.19 7.04
N LEU A 90 -5.43 -7.23 7.88
CA LEU A 90 -4.22 -7.77 8.50
C LEU A 90 -3.24 -8.36 7.47
N LYS A 91 -3.73 -8.93 6.36
CA LYS A 91 -2.93 -9.48 5.26
C LYS A 91 -2.20 -8.41 4.44
N GLN A 92 -2.56 -7.12 4.58
CA GLN A 92 -1.94 -6.02 3.82
C GLN A 92 -0.66 -5.50 4.46
N LEU A 93 0.23 -4.95 3.63
CA LEU A 93 1.44 -4.25 4.08
C LEU A 93 1.08 -2.81 4.50
N ARG A 94 1.16 -2.52 5.80
CA ARG A 94 0.71 -1.25 6.38
C ARG A 94 1.89 -0.40 6.82
N TYR A 95 1.84 0.90 6.51
CA TYR A 95 2.86 1.87 6.90
C TYR A 95 2.29 2.80 7.97
N TYR A 96 3.01 2.95 9.07
CA TYR A 96 2.67 3.84 10.16
C TYR A 96 3.83 4.76 10.46
N PHE A 97 3.53 5.99 10.84
CA PHE A 97 4.52 6.94 11.34
C PHE A 97 4.39 6.99 12.86
N GLU A 98 5.40 6.49 13.56
CA GLU A 98 5.45 6.40 15.02
C GLU A 98 6.77 6.97 15.53
N GLN A 99 6.72 7.98 16.40
CA GLN A 99 7.92 8.54 17.07
C GLN A 99 9.06 8.87 16.09
N ASP A 100 8.75 9.60 15.03
CA ASP A 100 9.67 9.98 13.94
C ASP A 100 10.20 8.83 13.06
N LEU A 101 9.81 7.59 13.36
CA LEU A 101 10.16 6.40 12.62
C LEU A 101 8.97 5.92 11.76
N THR A 102 9.27 5.47 10.54
CA THR A 102 8.30 4.78 9.70
C THR A 102 8.36 3.29 10.01
N VAL A 103 7.27 2.74 10.53
CA VAL A 103 7.15 1.32 10.86
C VAL A 103 6.24 0.64 9.84
N ILE A 104 6.69 -0.51 9.34
CA ILE A 104 5.93 -1.38 8.47
C ILE A 104 5.34 -2.51 9.31
N ARG A 105 4.04 -2.73 9.19
CA ARG A 105 3.31 -3.81 9.86
C ARG A 105 2.62 -4.69 8.83
N MET A 106 2.67 -6.01 9.03
CA MET A 106 1.95 -6.97 8.21
C MET A 106 1.64 -8.20 9.05
N ALA A 107 0.39 -8.65 9.05
CA ALA A 107 -0.12 -9.64 10.00
C ALA A 107 0.33 -9.30 11.44
N ASN A 108 1.13 -10.18 12.06
CA ASN A 108 1.68 -10.01 13.41
C ASN A 108 3.13 -9.50 13.43
N SER A 109 3.75 -9.29 12.26
CA SER A 109 5.13 -8.87 12.14
C SER A 109 5.24 -7.34 12.06
N GLN A 110 6.29 -6.79 12.66
CA GLN A 110 6.62 -5.36 12.57
C GLN A 110 8.08 -5.15 12.24
N TYR A 111 8.37 -4.14 11.42
CA TYR A 111 9.73 -3.83 10.99
C TYR A 111 9.94 -2.32 10.80
N ILE A 112 11.11 -1.81 11.16
CA ILE A 112 11.44 -0.39 11.00
C ILE A 112 11.90 -0.15 9.56
N TYR A 113 11.28 0.81 8.88
CA TYR A 113 11.63 1.13 7.50
C TYR A 113 13.04 1.72 7.42
N GLY A 114 13.91 1.13 6.59
CA GLY A 114 15.32 1.54 6.45
C GLY A 114 15.59 2.80 5.63
N TYR A 115 14.54 3.56 5.23
CA TYR A 115 14.63 4.81 4.46
C TYR A 115 15.45 4.77 3.17
N GLU A 116 15.66 3.58 2.60
CA GLU A 116 16.43 3.44 1.38
C GLU A 116 15.75 4.14 0.20
N TYR A 117 16.55 4.88 -0.57
CA TYR A 117 16.09 5.47 -1.81
C TYR A 117 15.96 4.38 -2.89
N LEU A 118 14.73 4.18 -3.37
CA LEU A 118 14.39 3.17 -4.38
C LEU A 118 14.35 3.71 -5.82
N GLY A 119 14.68 4.99 -6.03
CA GLY A 119 14.55 5.63 -7.34
C GLY A 119 13.10 5.84 -7.78
N ALA A 120 12.96 6.40 -8.99
CA ALA A 120 11.70 6.50 -9.73
C ALA A 120 11.57 5.36 -10.76
N SER A 121 12.10 4.17 -10.41
CA SER A 121 12.02 3.00 -11.27
C SER A 121 10.57 2.50 -11.36
N ASP A 122 10.21 1.97 -12.52
CA ASP A 122 8.91 1.35 -12.74
C ASP A 122 8.66 0.26 -11.70
N ARG A 123 7.42 0.26 -11.18
CA ARG A 123 6.99 -0.72 -10.19
C ARG A 123 6.30 -1.87 -10.88
N LEU A 124 6.61 -3.07 -10.41
CA LEU A 124 5.86 -4.26 -10.79
C LEU A 124 4.39 -4.07 -10.38
N VAL A 125 3.49 -4.50 -11.25
CA VAL A 125 2.05 -4.52 -10.94
C VAL A 125 1.83 -5.34 -9.67
N ILE A 126 1.17 -4.74 -8.68
CA ILE A 126 0.88 -5.43 -7.43
C ILE A 126 -0.30 -6.37 -7.69
N THR A 127 -0.05 -7.66 -7.51
CA THR A 127 -1.06 -8.72 -7.69
C THR A 127 -1.24 -9.47 -6.38
N PRO A 128 -2.35 -10.22 -6.21
CA PRO A 128 -2.54 -11.09 -5.04
C PRO A 128 -1.40 -12.09 -4.82
N LEU A 129 -0.65 -12.45 -5.88
CA LEU A 129 0.54 -13.28 -5.76
C LEU A 129 1.68 -12.52 -5.07
N THR A 130 1.88 -11.26 -5.43
CA THR A 130 2.86 -10.35 -4.81
C THR A 130 2.57 -10.16 -3.32
N ASP A 131 1.30 -10.03 -2.93
CA ASP A 131 0.90 -9.88 -1.53
C ASP A 131 1.22 -11.13 -0.70
N ARG A 132 1.01 -12.33 -1.25
CA ARG A 132 1.43 -13.58 -0.60
C ARG A 132 2.94 -13.66 -0.43
N CYS A 133 3.72 -13.21 -1.42
CA CYS A 133 5.16 -13.13 -1.29
C CYS A 133 5.58 -12.21 -0.14
N TYR A 134 4.95 -11.03 0.00
CA TYR A 134 5.21 -10.13 1.12
C TYR A 134 4.83 -10.77 2.46
N LEU A 135 3.70 -11.49 2.54
CA LEU A 135 3.26 -12.12 3.78
C LEU A 135 4.26 -13.19 4.26
N CYS A 136 4.69 -14.07 3.36
CA CYS A 136 5.70 -15.08 3.67
C CYS A 136 7.03 -14.45 4.09
N LEU A 137 7.43 -13.38 3.40
CA LEU A 137 8.70 -12.71 3.67
C LEU A 137 8.68 -11.96 5.02
N MET A 138 7.60 -11.26 5.35
CA MET A 138 7.42 -10.61 6.65
C MET A 138 7.32 -11.63 7.79
N GLY A 139 6.73 -12.80 7.53
CA GLY A 139 6.75 -13.92 8.47
C GLY A 139 8.15 -14.49 8.70
N ALA A 140 8.92 -14.68 7.61
CA ALA A 140 10.30 -15.17 7.69
C ALA A 140 11.24 -14.17 8.40
N LEU A 141 11.07 -12.87 8.17
CA LEU A 141 11.82 -11.80 8.84
C LEU A 141 11.57 -11.79 10.36
N GLN A 142 10.32 -12.00 10.79
CA GLN A 142 9.96 -12.04 12.21
C GLN A 142 10.60 -13.24 12.95
N LEU A 143 10.84 -14.34 12.24
CA LEU A 143 11.48 -15.55 12.77
C LEU A 143 13.02 -15.47 12.74
N ASP A 144 13.59 -14.30 12.43
CA ASP A 144 15.03 -14.02 12.43
C ASP A 144 15.84 -15.01 11.57
N LEU A 145 15.21 -15.50 10.49
CA LEU A 145 15.90 -16.30 9.48
C LEU A 145 16.88 -15.38 8.75
N LYS A 146 18.14 -15.44 9.16
CA LYS A 146 19.31 -14.60 8.77
C LYS A 146 19.56 -14.40 7.27
N TYR A 147 18.73 -14.95 6.39
CA TYR A 147 18.84 -14.87 4.93
C TYR A 147 17.86 -13.88 4.27
N PHE A 148 16.87 -13.37 5.00
CA PHE A 148 15.97 -12.33 4.48
C PHE A 148 16.36 -10.97 5.06
N ASN A 149 16.68 -10.03 4.18
CA ASN A 149 16.96 -8.64 4.52
C ASN A 149 15.82 -7.78 3.93
N ILE A 150 15.60 -6.56 4.43
CA ILE A 150 14.66 -5.60 3.82
C ILE A 150 14.95 -5.34 2.32
N ASN A 151 16.20 -5.61 1.88
CA ASN A 151 16.60 -5.68 0.48
C ASN A 151 15.80 -6.68 -0.38
N THR A 152 15.20 -7.72 0.21
CA THR A 152 14.37 -8.68 -0.53
C THR A 152 12.96 -8.11 -0.81
N ILE A 153 12.43 -7.20 0.03
CA ILE A 153 11.21 -6.43 -0.26
C ILE A 153 11.43 -5.49 -1.46
N LYS A 154 12.65 -4.96 -1.58
CA LYS A 154 13.06 -4.11 -2.70
C LYS A 154 13.04 -4.86 -4.03
N PHE A 155 13.55 -6.09 -4.07
CA PHE A 155 13.48 -6.96 -5.26
C PHE A 155 12.05 -7.21 -5.76
N ILE A 156 11.07 -7.34 -4.86
CA ILE A 156 9.66 -7.54 -5.25
C ILE A 156 9.06 -6.23 -5.82
N LYS A 157 9.50 -5.07 -5.33
CA LYS A 157 8.99 -3.75 -5.76
C LYS A 157 9.58 -3.27 -7.09
N THR A 158 10.79 -3.70 -7.43
CA THR A 158 11.51 -3.28 -8.63
C THR A 158 11.91 -4.51 -9.44
N CYS A 159 11.06 -4.91 -10.39
CA CYS A 159 11.50 -5.79 -11.45
C CYS A 159 11.94 -4.89 -12.62
N PRO A 160 13.20 -4.92 -13.08
CA PRO A 160 13.56 -4.21 -14.29
C PRO A 160 12.84 -4.89 -15.47
N CYS A 161 11.81 -4.25 -16.00
CA CYS A 161 11.28 -4.60 -17.31
C CYS A 161 12.31 -4.14 -18.35
N THR A 162 13.35 -4.94 -18.59
CA THR A 162 14.14 -4.90 -19.82
C THR A 162 13.44 -5.66 -20.92
#